data_AF-A0A922ZYP4-F1
#
_entry.id   AF-A0A922ZYP4-F1
#
_cell.length_a   1.000
_cell.length_b   1.000
_cell.length_c   1.000
_cell.angle_alpha   90.00
_cell.angle_beta   90.00
_cell.angle_gamma   90.00
#
_symmetry.space_group_name_H-M   'P 1'
#
loop_
_entity.id
_entity.type
_entity.pdbx_description
1 polymer ?
#
loop_
_entity_poly.entity_id
_entity_poly.type
_entity_poly.pdbx_seq_one_letter_code
_entity_poly.pdbx_strand_id
1 'polypeptide(L)'
;MKTPPFLMGAALVLWGWQTDLLFFALLMVPVVEGARYIQTRWVLSLSDFYRISDIATLFLLGIAVYVLFTHPRAIIMLTIQWLPLITLPLLAAQEYSTEGKIDVRAFLMLTRKNTMDADQHAESINFSFPYFVLCMIAAASSNQRTALFYICLLLLTAWALLPYRSRRYPFFVWCVLIFMAGVLGYMVHIGLNHMQGLLINWASDLFLEDSNPEKSTTAIGEIGEVKQSSRIV
;
A
#
# COMPACT_ATOMS: atom_id res chain seq x y z
N MET A 1 -14.65 7.39 12.55
CA MET A 1 -15.55 7.83 11.47
C MET A 1 -15.77 6.67 10.51
N LYS A 2 -16.97 6.43 9.99
CA LYS A 2 -17.23 5.35 9.02
C LYS A 2 -17.09 5.85 7.59
N THR A 3 -16.61 5.00 6.69
CA THR A 3 -16.50 5.32 5.26
C THR A 3 -17.91 5.41 4.64
N PRO A 4 -18.12 6.27 3.63
CA PRO A 4 -19.39 6.34 2.91
C PRO A 4 -19.73 5.00 2.25
N PRO A 5 -21.03 4.71 2.00
CA PRO A 5 -21.46 3.48 1.35
C PRO A 5 -20.84 3.33 -0.04
N PHE A 6 -20.55 2.09 -0.45
CA PHE A 6 -19.96 1.71 -1.75
C PHE A 6 -18.53 2.19 -2.05
N LEU A 7 -17.98 3.13 -1.28
CA LEU A 7 -16.61 3.62 -1.50
C LEU A 7 -15.56 2.52 -1.31
N MET A 8 -15.74 1.66 -0.32
CA MET A 8 -14.81 0.55 -0.07
C MET A 8 -14.90 -0.50 -1.18
N GLY A 9 -16.12 -0.81 -1.63
CA GLY A 9 -16.34 -1.70 -2.77
C GLY A 9 -15.68 -1.18 -4.04
N ALA A 10 -15.81 0.12 -4.33
CA ALA A 10 -15.18 0.74 -5.50
C ALA A 10 -13.64 0.71 -5.41
N ALA A 11 -13.07 0.92 -4.22
CA ALA A 11 -11.62 0.80 -4.00
C ALA A 11 -11.11 -0.62 -4.22
N LEU A 12 -11.87 -1.63 -3.77
CA LEU A 12 -11.53 -3.04 -3.98
C LEU A 12 -11.61 -3.43 -5.45
N VAL A 13 -12.62 -2.95 -6.19
CA VAL A 13 -12.71 -3.19 -7.64
C VAL A 13 -11.54 -2.53 -8.37
N LEU A 14 -11.16 -1.31 -7.99
CA LEU A 14 -9.98 -0.64 -8.55
C LEU A 14 -8.70 -1.45 -8.28
N TRP A 15 -8.52 -1.94 -7.06
CA TRP A 15 -7.41 -2.82 -6.70
C TRP A 15 -7.42 -4.11 -7.53
N GLY A 16 -8.55 -4.80 -7.62
CA GLY A 16 -8.67 -6.04 -8.39
C GLY A 16 -8.42 -5.84 -9.88
N TRP A 17 -8.89 -4.74 -10.46
CA TRP A 17 -8.63 -4.38 -11.85
C TRP A 17 -7.14 -4.13 -12.09
N GLN A 18 -6.51 -3.34 -11.21
CA GLN A 18 -5.12 -2.93 -11.37
C GLN A 18 -4.13 -4.08 -11.10
N THR A 19 -4.51 -5.06 -10.28
CA THR A 19 -3.66 -6.19 -9.87
C THR A 19 -3.97 -7.49 -10.62
N ASP A 20 -4.89 -7.45 -11.59
CA ASP A 20 -5.44 -8.60 -12.31
C ASP A 20 -6.12 -9.66 -11.39
N LEU A 21 -6.45 -9.28 -10.15
CA LEU A 21 -7.13 -10.10 -9.13
C LEU A 21 -8.63 -9.75 -9.02
N LEU A 22 -9.28 -9.45 -10.16
CA LEU A 22 -10.70 -9.07 -10.21
C LEU A 22 -11.62 -10.10 -9.56
N PHE A 23 -11.31 -11.39 -9.70
CA PHE A 23 -12.06 -12.46 -9.06
C PHE A 23 -12.10 -12.31 -7.54
N PHE A 24 -10.95 -12.06 -6.91
CA PHE A 24 -10.88 -11.84 -5.47
C PHE A 24 -11.61 -10.57 -5.08
N ALA A 25 -11.39 -9.46 -5.78
CA ALA A 25 -12.09 -8.21 -5.50
C ALA A 25 -13.62 -8.38 -5.51
N LEU A 26 -14.16 -9.11 -6.49
CA LEU A 26 -15.60 -9.34 -6.62
C LEU A 26 -16.17 -10.20 -5.47
N LEU A 27 -15.36 -11.11 -4.89
CA LEU A 27 -15.73 -11.85 -3.67
C LEU A 27 -15.66 -10.98 -2.41
N MET A 28 -14.72 -10.04 -2.34
CA MET A 28 -14.54 -9.17 -1.18
C MET A 28 -15.62 -8.11 -1.03
N VAL A 29 -16.05 -7.51 -2.15
CA VAL A 29 -17.07 -6.45 -2.17
C VAL A 29 -18.34 -6.83 -1.38
N PRO A 30 -19.00 -7.99 -1.62
CA PRO A 30 -20.19 -8.36 -0.86
C PRO A 30 -19.88 -8.66 0.61
N VAL A 31 -18.68 -9.14 0.96
CA VAL A 31 -18.30 -9.36 2.37
C VAL A 31 -18.26 -8.04 3.13
N VAL A 32 -17.67 -7.01 2.51
CA VAL A 32 -17.48 -5.70 3.14
C VAL A 32 -18.74 -4.84 3.09
N GLU A 33 -19.39 -4.71 1.93
CA GLU A 33 -20.62 -3.93 1.80
C GLU A 33 -21.83 -4.65 2.41
N GLY A 34 -21.84 -5.99 2.38
CA GLY A 34 -22.86 -6.82 3.03
C GLY A 34 -22.91 -6.61 4.55
N ALA A 35 -21.79 -6.26 5.18
CA ALA A 35 -21.74 -5.97 6.61
C ALA A 35 -22.60 -4.75 7.01
N ARG A 36 -22.94 -3.87 6.06
CA ARG A 36 -23.86 -2.74 6.28
C ARG A 36 -25.33 -3.17 6.30
N TYR A 37 -25.67 -4.22 5.54
CA TYR A 37 -27.05 -4.72 5.40
C TYR A 37 -27.34 -5.88 6.36
N ILE A 38 -26.33 -6.66 6.73
CA ILE A 38 -26.45 -7.77 7.66
C ILE A 38 -26.50 -7.23 9.09
N GLN A 39 -27.61 -7.53 9.79
CA GLN A 39 -27.83 -7.13 11.19
C GLN A 39 -27.20 -8.12 12.19
N THR A 40 -26.77 -9.29 11.72
CA THR A 40 -26.13 -10.31 12.54
C THR A 40 -24.75 -9.82 12.98
N ARG A 41 -24.64 -9.37 14.23
CA ARG A 41 -23.38 -8.97 14.85
C ARG A 41 -22.89 -10.08 15.77
N TRP A 42 -21.63 -10.44 15.64
CA TRP A 42 -20.98 -11.48 16.44
C TRP A 42 -20.34 -10.85 17.67
N VAL A 43 -20.35 -11.56 18.80
CA VAL A 43 -19.63 -11.15 20.01
C VAL A 43 -18.23 -11.73 19.90
N LEU A 44 -17.27 -10.93 19.44
CA LEU A 44 -15.86 -11.30 19.27
C LEU A 44 -15.05 -10.76 20.44
N SER A 45 -14.28 -11.62 21.10
CA SER A 45 -13.37 -11.23 22.17
C SER A 45 -12.06 -10.66 21.60
N LEU A 46 -11.34 -9.86 22.39
CA LEU A 46 -9.99 -9.39 22.06
C LEU A 46 -9.02 -10.55 21.73
N SER A 47 -9.20 -11.72 22.37
CA SER A 47 -8.40 -12.92 22.08
C SER A 47 -8.58 -13.41 20.65
N ASP A 48 -9.77 -13.26 20.07
CA ASP A 48 -10.08 -13.72 18.72
C ASP A 48 -9.49 -12.75 17.69
N PHE A 49 -9.51 -11.45 17.97
CA PHE A 49 -8.82 -10.45 17.16
C PHE A 49 -7.31 -10.70 17.08
N TYR A 50 -6.67 -11.08 18.20
CA TYR A 50 -5.25 -11.44 18.17
C TYR A 50 -4.99 -12.67 17.30
N ARG A 51 -5.83 -13.71 17.36
CA ARG A 51 -5.68 -14.90 16.51
C ARG A 51 -5.81 -14.57 15.03
N ILE A 52 -6.78 -13.71 14.67
CA ILE A 52 -6.97 -13.27 13.29
C ILE A 52 -5.75 -12.46 12.80
N SER A 53 -5.24 -11.56 13.64
CA SER A 53 -4.04 -10.77 13.34
C SER A 53 -2.79 -11.63 13.20
N ASP A 54 -2.61 -12.64 14.07
CA ASP A 54 -1.48 -13.58 14.03
C ASP A 54 -1.54 -14.42 12.74
N ILE A 55 -2.72 -14.91 12.34
CA ILE A 55 -2.91 -15.62 11.07
C ILE A 55 -2.59 -14.70 9.87
N ALA A 56 -3.09 -13.47 9.88
CA ALA A 56 -2.81 -12.49 8.83
C ALA A 56 -1.31 -12.18 8.71
N THR A 57 -0.63 -12.01 9.86
CA THR A 57 0.81 -11.77 9.92
C THR A 57 1.61 -12.96 9.41
N LEU A 58 1.21 -14.18 9.76
CA LEU A 58 1.85 -15.40 9.28
C LEU A 58 1.68 -15.58 7.77
N PHE A 59 0.49 -15.24 7.25
CA PHE A 59 0.24 -15.27 5.81
C PHE A 59 1.05 -14.21 5.05
N LEU A 60 1.18 -12.99 5.62
CA LEU A 60 2.05 -11.94 5.08
C LEU A 60 3.52 -12.38 5.06
N LEU A 61 4.01 -12.97 6.14
CA LEU A 61 5.36 -13.50 6.22
C LEU A 61 5.57 -14.61 5.17
N GLY A 62 4.61 -15.52 5.03
CA GLY A 62 4.66 -16.58 4.02
C GLY A 62 4.78 -16.04 2.60
N ILE A 63 3.97 -15.04 2.23
CA ILE A 63 4.05 -14.37 0.92
C ILE A 63 5.39 -13.66 0.77
N ALA A 64 5.83 -12.89 1.77
CA ALA A 64 7.09 -12.16 1.70
C ALA A 64 8.29 -13.11 1.47
N VAL A 65 8.32 -14.25 2.16
CA VAL A 65 9.33 -15.29 1.99
C VAL A 65 9.22 -15.93 0.61
N TYR A 66 8.01 -16.29 0.15
CA TYR A 66 7.81 -16.85 -1.18
C TYR A 66 8.29 -15.92 -2.30
N VAL A 67 7.97 -14.63 -2.19
CA VAL A 67 8.38 -13.60 -3.16
C VAL A 67 9.88 -13.32 -3.06
N LEU A 68 10.49 -13.38 -1.87
CA LEU A 68 11.94 -13.27 -1.71
C LEU A 68 12.68 -14.33 -2.55
N PHE A 69 12.19 -15.58 -2.53
CA PHE A 69 12.81 -16.68 -3.26
C PHE A 69 12.52 -16.66 -4.76
N THR A 70 11.36 -16.15 -5.17
CA THR A 70 10.93 -16.20 -6.59
C THR A 70 11.27 -14.92 -7.35
N HIS A 71 11.06 -13.76 -6.72
CA HIS A 71 11.20 -12.42 -7.32
C HIS A 71 11.81 -11.41 -6.32
N PRO A 72 13.10 -11.54 -5.97
CA PRO A 72 13.74 -10.72 -4.93
C PRO A 72 13.70 -9.22 -5.24
N ARG A 73 13.78 -8.85 -6.52
CA ARG A 73 13.73 -7.43 -6.96
C ARG A 73 12.37 -6.78 -6.76
N ALA A 74 11.29 -7.57 -6.73
CA ALA A 74 9.91 -7.09 -6.65
C ALA A 74 9.28 -7.33 -5.26
N ILE A 75 10.06 -7.77 -4.27
CA ILE A 75 9.55 -8.19 -2.95
C ILE A 75 8.63 -7.15 -2.32
N ILE A 76 9.04 -5.88 -2.33
CA ILE A 76 8.28 -4.79 -1.71
C ILE A 76 6.93 -4.62 -2.42
N MET A 77 6.95 -4.47 -3.75
CA MET A 77 5.74 -4.19 -4.55
C MET A 77 4.75 -5.36 -4.53
N LEU A 78 5.25 -6.59 -4.70
CA LEU A 78 4.40 -7.78 -4.69
C LEU A 78 3.82 -8.03 -3.29
N THR A 79 4.60 -7.86 -2.22
CA THR A 79 4.07 -8.04 -0.86
C THR A 79 2.98 -7.03 -0.54
N ILE A 80 3.16 -5.76 -0.97
CA ILE A 80 2.15 -4.71 -0.81
C ILE A 80 0.88 -5.00 -1.63
N GLN A 81 1.01 -5.61 -2.81
CA GLN A 81 -0.12 -5.94 -3.67
C GLN A 81 -1.15 -6.87 -2.99
N TRP A 82 -0.68 -7.82 -2.17
CA TRP A 82 -1.54 -8.79 -1.50
C TRP A 82 -2.19 -8.27 -0.22
N LEU A 83 -1.71 -7.16 0.32
CA LEU A 83 -2.11 -6.61 1.62
C LEU A 83 -3.63 -6.44 1.85
N PRO A 84 -4.44 -6.01 0.85
CA PRO A 84 -5.89 -5.89 1.01
C PRO A 84 -6.59 -7.22 1.27
N LEU A 85 -6.09 -8.31 0.67
CA LEU A 85 -6.60 -9.66 0.89
C LEU A 85 -6.26 -10.14 2.30
N ILE A 86 -5.02 -9.90 2.74
CA ILE A 86 -4.52 -10.35 4.04
C ILE A 86 -5.23 -9.63 5.20
N THR A 87 -5.52 -8.35 5.02
CA THR A 87 -6.14 -7.50 6.05
C THR A 87 -7.68 -7.54 6.02
N LEU A 88 -8.28 -8.20 5.03
CA LEU A 88 -9.73 -8.33 4.92
C LEU A 88 -10.38 -9.07 6.09
N PRO A 89 -9.87 -10.22 6.57
CA PRO A 89 -10.47 -10.92 7.71
C PRO A 89 -10.53 -10.03 8.95
N LEU A 90 -9.54 -9.16 9.12
CA LEU A 90 -9.48 -8.22 10.23
C LEU A 90 -10.52 -7.09 10.09
N LEU A 91 -10.69 -6.56 8.88
CA LEU A 91 -11.77 -5.60 8.59
C LEU A 91 -13.16 -6.24 8.77
N ALA A 92 -13.34 -7.47 8.30
CA ALA A 92 -14.59 -8.21 8.46
C ALA A 92 -14.87 -8.45 9.95
N ALA A 93 -13.87 -8.86 10.73
CA ALA A 93 -14.01 -9.00 12.17
C ALA A 93 -14.44 -7.68 12.85
N GLN A 94 -13.94 -6.52 12.40
CA GLN A 94 -14.40 -5.22 12.91
C GLN A 94 -15.87 -4.95 12.58
N GLU A 95 -16.26 -5.08 11.32
CA GLU A 95 -17.58 -4.66 10.87
C GLU A 95 -18.67 -5.64 11.35
N TYR A 96 -18.39 -6.94 11.43
CA TYR A 96 -19.32 -7.93 11.97
C TYR A 96 -19.31 -8.03 13.50
N SER A 97 -18.34 -7.42 14.21
CA SER A 97 -18.31 -7.42 15.67
C SER A 97 -19.29 -6.40 16.29
N THR A 98 -19.86 -6.77 17.43
CA THR A 98 -20.72 -5.93 18.28
C THR A 98 -19.98 -4.74 18.91
N GLU A 99 -18.70 -4.88 19.25
CA GLU A 99 -17.92 -3.79 19.85
C GLU A 99 -17.51 -2.72 18.84
N GLY A 100 -17.54 -3.04 17.53
CA GLY A 100 -17.44 -2.09 16.42
C GLY A 100 -16.15 -1.25 16.37
N LYS A 101 -15.14 -1.59 17.18
CA LYS A 101 -13.92 -0.81 17.37
C LYS A 101 -12.74 -1.75 17.65
N ILE A 102 -11.72 -1.72 16.79
CA ILE A 102 -10.46 -2.44 16.99
C ILE A 102 -9.50 -1.52 17.75
N ASP A 103 -8.84 -2.06 18.79
CA ASP A 103 -7.70 -1.39 19.41
C ASP A 103 -6.47 -1.50 18.49
N VAL A 104 -5.84 -0.36 18.15
CA VAL A 104 -4.70 -0.25 17.21
C VAL A 104 -3.55 -1.19 17.61
N ARG A 105 -3.47 -1.54 18.90
CA ARG A 105 -2.50 -2.45 19.48
C ARG A 105 -2.58 -3.88 18.95
N ALA A 106 -3.70 -4.28 18.34
CA ALA A 106 -3.84 -5.59 17.68
C ALA A 106 -3.02 -5.71 16.38
N PHE A 107 -2.59 -4.60 15.77
CA PHE A 107 -1.84 -4.59 14.50
C PHE A 107 -0.35 -4.91 14.64
N LEU A 108 0.24 -4.70 15.81
CA LEU A 108 1.68 -4.84 16.01
C LEU A 108 1.95 -5.89 17.08
N MET A 109 2.24 -7.11 16.63
CA MET A 109 2.73 -8.21 17.47
C MET A 109 3.89 -7.77 18.39
N LEU A 110 4.69 -6.78 17.97
CA LEU A 110 5.80 -6.17 18.71
C LEU A 110 5.38 -5.23 19.85
N THR A 111 4.20 -4.61 19.78
CA THR A 111 3.70 -3.68 20.82
C THR A 111 2.92 -4.42 21.92
N ARG A 112 2.61 -5.71 21.69
CA ARG A 112 1.90 -6.60 22.61
C ARG A 112 2.66 -6.88 23.90
N LYS A 113 3.96 -6.57 23.98
CA LYS A 113 4.81 -6.91 25.14
C LYS A 113 4.63 -6.00 26.36
N ASN A 114 3.97 -4.84 26.21
CA ASN A 114 3.76 -3.88 27.33
C ASN A 114 2.39 -3.97 28.00
N THR A 115 1.66 -5.08 27.83
CA THR A 115 0.23 -5.19 28.15
C THR A 115 -0.10 -5.71 29.56
N MET A 116 0.80 -5.60 30.55
CA MET A 116 0.44 -5.94 31.93
C MET A 116 0.04 -4.74 32.81
N ASP A 117 0.28 -3.48 32.38
CA ASP A 117 0.14 -2.32 33.28
C ASP A 117 -0.62 -1.09 32.73
N ALA A 118 -1.23 -1.11 31.53
CA ALA A 118 -1.80 0.11 30.92
C ALA A 118 -3.28 -0.01 30.52
N ASP A 119 -4.13 -0.15 31.53
CA ASP A 119 -5.58 -0.40 31.42
C ASP A 119 -6.44 0.86 31.18
N GLN A 120 -5.91 1.93 30.57
CA GLN A 120 -6.65 3.21 30.58
C GLN A 120 -6.83 3.95 29.24
N HIS A 121 -6.18 3.56 28.14
CA HIS A 121 -6.38 4.25 26.86
C HIS A 121 -6.24 3.29 25.66
N ALA A 122 -7.27 2.47 25.44
CA ALA A 122 -7.50 1.81 24.17
C ALA A 122 -8.09 2.83 23.20
N GLU A 123 -7.23 3.54 22.45
CA GLU A 123 -7.68 4.41 21.37
C GLU A 123 -8.31 3.55 20.27
N SER A 124 -9.63 3.56 20.25
CA SER A 124 -10.41 2.81 19.29
C SER A 124 -10.44 3.53 17.94
N ILE A 125 -9.54 3.14 17.04
CA ILE A 125 -9.48 3.67 15.68
C ILE A 125 -10.39 2.84 14.77
N ASN A 126 -11.17 3.53 13.95
CA ASN A 126 -11.98 2.88 12.93
C ASN A 126 -11.07 2.47 11.75
N PHE A 127 -10.86 1.16 11.56
CA PHE A 127 -9.96 0.63 10.53
C PHE A 127 -10.45 0.83 9.09
N SER A 128 -11.70 1.29 8.87
CA SER A 128 -12.27 1.37 7.53
C SER A 128 -11.57 2.44 6.66
N PHE A 129 -11.09 3.55 7.23
CA PHE A 129 -10.29 4.54 6.48
C PHE A 129 -8.85 4.08 6.21
N PRO A 130 -8.09 3.56 7.20
CA PRO A 130 -6.79 2.94 6.96
C PRO A 130 -6.83 1.84 5.90
N TYR A 131 -7.84 0.97 5.93
CA TYR A 131 -7.99 -0.08 4.92
C TYR A 131 -8.28 0.47 3.52
N PHE A 132 -9.07 1.55 3.39
CA PHE A 132 -9.26 2.23 2.11
C PHE A 132 -7.93 2.75 1.55
N VAL A 133 -7.12 3.44 2.37
CA VAL A 133 -5.80 3.94 1.95
C VAL A 133 -4.88 2.78 1.58
N LEU A 134 -4.92 1.70 2.36
CA LEU A 134 -4.16 0.47 2.09
C LEU A 134 -4.55 -0.14 0.73
N CYS A 135 -5.83 -0.21 0.40
CA CYS A 135 -6.29 -0.65 -0.93
C CYS A 135 -5.75 0.24 -2.06
N MET A 136 -5.72 1.56 -1.85
CA MET A 136 -5.19 2.49 -2.85
C MET A 136 -3.68 2.32 -3.05
N ILE A 137 -2.92 2.11 -1.97
CA ILE A 137 -1.47 1.85 -2.03
C ILE A 137 -1.19 0.51 -2.71
N ALA A 138 -1.97 -0.53 -2.38
CA ALA A 138 -1.86 -1.84 -3.01
C ALA A 138 -2.26 -1.84 -4.49
N ALA A 139 -3.23 -1.02 -4.89
CA ALA A 139 -3.54 -0.81 -6.30
C ALA A 139 -2.37 -0.11 -7.01
N ALA A 140 -1.78 0.91 -6.37
CA ALA A 140 -0.65 1.65 -6.92
C ALA A 140 0.64 0.82 -7.06
N SER A 141 0.78 -0.30 -6.34
CA SER A 141 1.98 -1.15 -6.42
C SER A 141 2.04 -2.01 -7.68
N SER A 142 0.96 -2.14 -8.44
CA SER A 142 0.97 -2.81 -9.73
C SER A 142 1.50 -1.88 -10.83
N ASN A 143 2.39 -2.42 -11.66
CA ASN A 143 3.19 -1.68 -12.64
C ASN A 143 2.41 -1.22 -13.90
N GLN A 144 1.07 -1.23 -13.88
CA GLN A 144 0.27 -0.71 -14.99
C GLN A 144 0.15 0.82 -14.88
N ARG A 145 1.05 1.53 -15.58
CA ARG A 145 1.10 3.00 -15.62
C ARG A 145 0.01 3.58 -16.52
N THR A 146 -1.24 3.51 -16.07
CA THR A 146 -2.40 3.95 -16.86
C THR A 146 -2.94 5.29 -16.36
N ALA A 147 -3.20 6.24 -17.27
CA ALA A 147 -3.82 7.53 -16.93
C ALA A 147 -5.18 7.37 -16.23
N LEU A 148 -5.92 6.31 -16.59
CA LEU A 148 -7.19 5.94 -15.95
C LEU A 148 -7.04 5.67 -14.45
N PHE A 149 -5.94 5.04 -14.01
CA PHE A 149 -5.71 4.80 -12.59
C PHE A 149 -5.67 6.11 -11.80
N TYR A 150 -4.97 7.12 -12.34
CA TYR A 150 -4.88 8.43 -11.72
C TYR A 150 -6.25 9.12 -11.59
N ILE A 151 -7.07 9.04 -12.65
CA ILE A 151 -8.43 9.59 -12.65
C ILE A 151 -9.30 8.87 -11.62
N CYS A 152 -9.27 7.54 -11.58
CA CYS A 152 -10.01 6.75 -10.60
C CYS A 152 -9.57 7.06 -9.16
N LEU A 153 -8.28 7.21 -8.92
CA LEU A 153 -7.73 7.59 -7.61
C LEU A 153 -8.23 8.98 -7.18
N LEU A 154 -8.24 9.94 -8.10
CA LEU A 154 -8.75 11.29 -7.85
C LEU A 154 -10.25 11.26 -7.55
N LEU A 155 -11.04 10.49 -8.30
CA LEU A 155 -12.48 10.35 -8.08
C LEU A 155 -12.80 9.67 -6.73
N LEU A 156 -12.09 8.61 -6.37
CA LEU A 156 -12.28 7.91 -5.09
C LEU A 156 -11.88 8.78 -3.90
N THR A 157 -10.78 9.50 -3.99
CA THR A 157 -10.35 10.45 -2.94
C THR A 157 -11.32 11.62 -2.82
N ALA A 158 -11.83 12.16 -3.94
CA ALA A 158 -12.87 13.16 -3.94
C ALA A 158 -14.17 12.63 -3.28
N TRP A 159 -14.57 11.39 -3.59
CA TRP A 159 -15.72 10.74 -2.96
C TRP A 159 -15.52 10.54 -1.45
N ALA A 160 -14.31 10.18 -1.01
CA ALA A 160 -13.97 10.04 0.40
C ALA A 160 -14.07 11.39 1.16
N LEU A 161 -13.72 12.49 0.49
CA LEU A 161 -13.72 13.84 1.06
C LEU A 161 -15.10 14.53 0.99
N LEU A 162 -16.00 14.05 0.14
CA LEU A 162 -17.32 14.65 -0.07
C LEU A 162 -18.14 14.83 1.23
N PRO A 163 -18.18 13.87 2.17
CA PRO A 163 -18.90 14.04 3.45
C PRO A 163 -18.28 15.10 4.37
N TYR A 164 -16.98 15.36 4.23
CA TYR A 164 -16.23 16.32 5.04
C TYR A 164 -16.17 17.72 4.42
N ARG A 165 -16.85 17.91 3.28
CA ARG A 165 -16.95 19.21 2.63
C ARG A 165 -17.57 20.23 3.59
N SER A 166 -16.88 21.34 3.79
CA SER A 166 -17.45 22.45 4.54
C SER A 166 -18.74 22.94 3.87
N ARG A 167 -19.80 23.18 4.66
CA ARG A 167 -21.09 23.67 4.14
C ARG A 167 -21.08 25.15 3.76
N ARG A 168 -20.00 25.87 4.05
CA ARG A 168 -19.89 27.33 3.83
C ARG A 168 -19.61 27.69 2.37
N TYR A 169 -18.90 26.83 1.64
CA TYR A 169 -18.51 27.09 0.26
C TYR A 169 -19.43 26.34 -0.72
N PRO A 170 -19.70 26.93 -1.92
CA PRO A 170 -20.49 26.27 -2.94
C PRO A 170 -19.77 25.03 -3.49
N PHE A 171 -20.54 24.06 -4.00
CA PHE A 171 -20.01 22.81 -4.54
C PHE A 171 -18.97 23.04 -5.65
N PHE A 172 -19.18 24.07 -6.48
CA PHE A 172 -18.27 24.40 -7.57
C PHE A 172 -16.84 24.71 -7.09
N VAL A 173 -16.68 25.49 -6.01
CA VAL A 173 -15.36 25.82 -5.45
C VAL A 173 -14.64 24.55 -4.97
N TRP A 174 -15.37 23.61 -4.36
CA TRP A 174 -14.81 22.32 -3.96
C TRP A 174 -14.33 21.51 -5.17
N CYS A 175 -15.10 21.46 -6.26
CA CYS A 175 -14.69 20.79 -7.50
C CYS A 175 -13.43 21.43 -8.11
N VAL A 176 -13.36 22.76 -8.15
CA VAL A 176 -12.18 23.49 -8.66
C VAL A 176 -10.94 23.19 -7.82
N LEU A 177 -11.07 23.15 -6.48
CA LEU A 177 -9.97 22.81 -5.59
C LEU A 177 -9.47 21.37 -5.78
N ILE A 178 -10.38 20.40 -5.91
CA ILE A 178 -10.03 19.00 -6.18
C ILE A 178 -9.35 18.87 -7.55
N PHE A 179 -9.84 19.57 -8.56
CA PHE A 179 -9.23 19.59 -9.89
C PHE A 179 -7.83 20.20 -9.86
N MET A 180 -7.66 21.34 -9.20
CA MET A 180 -6.36 22.01 -9.05
C MET A 180 -5.37 21.12 -8.27
N ALA A 181 -5.82 20.48 -7.19
CA ALA A 181 -5.01 19.52 -6.43
C ALA A 181 -4.59 18.32 -7.30
N GLY A 182 -5.47 17.83 -8.17
CA GLY A 182 -5.16 16.80 -9.16
C GLY A 182 -4.09 17.24 -10.15
N VAL A 183 -4.27 18.39 -10.80
CA VAL A 183 -3.28 18.89 -11.76
C VAL A 183 -1.92 19.10 -11.11
N LEU A 184 -1.88 19.72 -9.93
CA LEU A 184 -0.64 19.93 -9.17
C LEU A 184 -0.01 18.59 -8.76
N GLY A 185 -0.81 17.64 -8.27
CA GLY A 185 -0.32 16.31 -7.90
C GLY A 185 0.27 15.55 -9.08
N TYR A 186 -0.33 15.65 -10.27
CA TYR A 186 0.18 15.05 -11.49
C TYR A 186 1.50 15.70 -11.93
N MET A 187 1.61 17.02 -11.85
CA MET A 187 2.86 17.74 -12.13
C MET A 187 3.98 17.31 -11.16
N VAL A 188 3.68 17.20 -9.86
CA VAL A 188 4.62 16.71 -8.85
C VAL A 188 5.07 15.29 -9.18
N HIS A 189 4.15 14.40 -9.57
CA HIS A 189 4.49 13.04 -9.95
C HIS A 189 5.46 12.97 -11.14
N ILE A 190 5.26 13.80 -12.17
CA ILE A 190 6.20 13.92 -13.31
C ILE A 190 7.57 14.42 -12.83
N GLY A 191 7.59 15.46 -11.99
CA GLY A 191 8.83 16.02 -11.44
C GLY A 191 9.62 15.01 -10.62
N LEU A 192 8.95 14.26 -9.74
CA LEU A 192 9.57 13.19 -8.94
C LEU A 192 10.14 12.08 -9.82
N ASN A 193 9.42 11.65 -10.85
CA ASN A 193 9.91 10.63 -11.78
C ASN A 193 11.16 11.10 -12.54
N HIS A 194 11.22 12.37 -12.92
CA HIS A 194 12.42 12.95 -13.54
C HIS A 194 13.60 13.01 -12.56
N MET A 195 13.36 13.46 -11.33
CA MET A 195 14.39 13.50 -10.28
C MET A 195 14.90 12.10 -9.92
N GLN A 196 14.02 11.10 -9.86
CA GLN A 196 14.40 9.72 -9.59
C GLN A 196 15.35 9.20 -10.69
N GLY A 197 15.08 9.51 -11.97
CA GLY A 197 15.98 9.17 -13.06
C GLY A 197 17.36 9.81 -12.92
N LEU A 198 17.42 11.10 -12.56
CA LEU A 198 18.68 11.80 -12.32
C LEU A 198 19.46 11.23 -11.14
N LEU A 199 18.77 10.91 -10.04
CA LEU A 199 19.39 10.30 -8.86
C LEU A 199 19.95 8.91 -9.15
N ILE A 200 19.23 8.09 -9.94
CA ILE A 200 19.71 6.76 -10.34
C ILE A 200 20.97 6.89 -11.19
N ASN A 201 20.99 7.80 -12.17
CA ASN A 201 22.16 8.03 -13.02
C ASN A 201 23.36 8.57 -12.21
N TRP A 202 23.12 9.52 -11.32
CA TRP A 202 24.16 10.06 -10.45
C TRP A 202 24.72 9.00 -9.48
N ALA A 203 23.83 8.16 -8.92
CA ALA A 203 24.24 7.06 -8.06
C ALA A 203 25.01 5.99 -8.86
N SER A 204 24.62 5.67 -10.09
CA SER A 204 25.39 4.74 -10.92
C SER A 204 26.77 5.27 -11.23
N ASP A 205 26.91 6.57 -11.51
CA ASP A 205 28.22 7.17 -11.78
C ASP A 205 29.12 7.13 -10.54
N LEU A 206 28.57 7.35 -9.33
CA LEU A 206 29.34 7.28 -8.08
C LEU A 206 29.69 5.86 -7.61
N PHE A 207 28.82 4.88 -7.84
CA PHE A 207 28.97 3.52 -7.30
C PHE A 207 29.47 2.49 -8.32
N LEU A 208 29.40 2.75 -9.63
CA LEU A 208 29.69 1.77 -10.68
C LEU A 208 30.81 2.19 -11.65
N GLU A 209 31.65 3.16 -11.29
CA GLU A 209 32.79 3.58 -12.14
C GLU A 209 33.78 2.42 -12.42
N ASP A 210 33.78 1.34 -11.63
CA ASP A 210 34.69 0.19 -11.80
C ASP A 210 34.02 -1.21 -11.82
N SER A 211 32.70 -1.32 -11.70
CA SER A 211 32.02 -2.62 -11.61
C SER A 211 30.69 -2.61 -12.33
N ASN A 212 30.74 -2.70 -13.66
CA ASN A 212 29.56 -2.85 -14.51
C ASN A 212 29.33 -4.33 -14.85
N PRO A 213 28.47 -5.07 -14.12
CA PRO A 213 28.18 -6.49 -14.38
C PRO A 213 27.35 -6.75 -15.65
N GLU A 214 26.84 -5.70 -16.31
CA GLU A 214 26.08 -5.80 -17.57
C GLU A 214 26.96 -5.53 -18.81
N LYS A 215 28.26 -5.19 -18.62
CA LYS A 215 29.20 -4.91 -19.72
C LYS A 215 29.82 -6.22 -20.22
N SER A 216 29.15 -6.89 -21.19
CA SER A 216 29.69 -8.02 -21.97
C SER A 216 30.70 -7.56 -23.05
N THR A 217 31.51 -6.55 -22.77
CA THR A 217 32.66 -6.22 -23.60
C THR A 217 33.90 -6.57 -22.81
N THR A 218 34.44 -7.74 -23.12
CA THR A 218 35.78 -8.13 -22.67
C THR A 218 36.77 -7.12 -23.26
N ALA A 219 37.52 -6.43 -22.40
CA ALA A 219 38.64 -5.56 -22.80
C ALA A 219 39.85 -6.40 -23.29
N ILE A 220 39.60 -7.37 -24.18
CA ILE A 220 40.65 -8.05 -24.94
C ILE A 220 41.07 -7.06 -26.03
N GLY A 221 42.21 -6.40 -25.80
CA GLY A 221 42.79 -5.43 -26.73
C GLY A 221 42.97 -4.01 -26.18
N GLU A 222 42.53 -3.71 -24.95
CA GLU A 222 42.88 -2.46 -24.31
C GLU A 222 44.30 -2.58 -23.73
N ILE A 223 45.26 -2.01 -24.45
CA ILE A 223 46.67 -2.02 -24.10
C ILE A 223 46.84 -1.10 -22.89
N GLY A 224 46.81 -1.66 -21.68
CA GLY A 224 47.20 -0.93 -20.48
C GLY A 224 48.64 -0.43 -20.59
N GLU A 225 48.91 0.79 -20.12
CA GLU A 225 50.27 1.30 -19.99
C GLU A 225 51.08 0.34 -19.11
N VAL A 226 52.07 -0.31 -19.72
CA VAL A 226 53.03 -1.16 -19.02
C VAL A 226 53.80 -0.29 -18.04
N LYS A 227 53.61 -0.52 -16.73
CA LYS A 227 54.41 0.10 -15.67
C LYS A 227 55.89 -0.26 -15.88
N GLN A 228 56.66 0.66 -16.43
CA GLN A 228 58.12 0.57 -16.52
C GLN A 228 58.80 0.88 -15.17
N SER A 229 58.44 0.18 -14.10
CA SER A 229 59.16 0.28 -12.82
C SER A 229 59.92 -1.00 -12.54
N SER A 230 61.21 -1.00 -12.87
CA SER A 230 62.18 -2.00 -12.46
C SER A 230 62.74 -1.67 -11.07
N ARG A 231 61.88 -1.61 -10.06
CA ARG A 231 62.30 -1.59 -8.66
C ARG A 231 61.58 -2.71 -7.90
N ILE A 232 62.34 -3.76 -7.60
CA ILE A 232 61.97 -4.76 -6.61
C ILE A 232 62.28 -4.12 -5.25
N VAL A 233 61.25 -3.86 -4.45
CA VAL A 233 61.36 -3.68 -2.98
C VAL A 233 60.58 -4.80 -2.33
#